data_AF-A0A969DT20-F1
#
_entry.id   AF-A0A969DT20-F1
#
_cell.length_a   1.000
_cell.length_b   1.000
_cell.length_c   1.000
_cell.angle_alpha   90.00
_cell.angle_beta   90.00
_cell.angle_gamma   90.00
#
_symmetry.space_group_name_H-M   'P 1'
#
loop_
_entity.id
_entity.type
_entity.pdbx_description
1 polymer ?
#
loop_
_entity_poly.entity_id
_entity_poly.type
_entity_poly.pdbx_seq_one_letter_code
_entity_poly.pdbx_strand_id
1 'polypeptide(L)'
;MSNKYVAVDNIHQTLAARLIPTITVWNRLESRPRTDNFDRALKAEVRDALWMLTRQWQMGEFRGDDAGSPIFSKIHVDTTRITRYRADAKVVQDFDESVPLEAKVEQRFIPFQSGEQVLSLDLRVQMGRQWLKLINGIGNYKSEFITSYPVHDPDPTKNEDALICAHKESWAHFSAFSGKVMDGASLYFYLKENAAHHAYDVVVVQDAHKAGMDEAAKKFVAWFENLYLQPLDPENNAWMPGHLEYQFACSAPKKGKEKVMVADEYYHGHLDWYSLDVDSSKDVLGQEIPAPKVESTIISSFMPTPLSFDGMPNTRWWAFEDAVTNFGDIKPDTQDLNKLLLMEFGLIYANDWFLFPLTMDAGSIANVRGMMVTNVFGERIWIDAAGSGQDDNWQRWNMFGLNKKGIDKQKADNSILILPTTDKMLEGKPLEEIKLIRDEVANMVWAVEKLVPLPHGMSRPGDEAATELKNQYQKIFDKALDDEIALPDDAPEYKAKIRYEVMNSVPENWVPFLPIHKDGSNREIQLQRASMPRILKDQPPGEFAKVKPRTNLMREGLDKPEPEAYFIHEEEVPRAGVMLTQSFQRSRWYNGKTVTWLGVRKQTGRGEGSSKLAFDQIVPVRQAKRRLT
;
A
#
# COMPACT_ATOMS: atom_id res chain seq x y z
N MET A 1 60.19 -40.73 -46.90
CA MET A 1 59.42 -41.26 -48.04
C MET A 1 59.18 -40.11 -49.01
N SER A 2 59.42 -40.33 -50.30
CA SER A 2 59.30 -39.32 -51.37
C SER A 2 57.88 -38.74 -51.44
N ASN A 3 57.71 -37.45 -51.17
CA ASN A 3 56.47 -36.73 -51.47
C ASN A 3 56.34 -36.61 -53.00
N LYS A 4 55.50 -37.47 -53.61
CA LYS A 4 55.07 -37.32 -54.99
C LYS A 4 54.01 -36.22 -55.05
N TYR A 5 54.40 -35.02 -55.49
CA TYR A 5 53.43 -34.00 -55.89
C TYR A 5 52.71 -34.49 -57.15
N VAL A 6 51.37 -34.50 -57.11
CA VAL A 6 50.53 -34.78 -58.28
C VAL A 6 50.18 -33.43 -58.90
N ALA A 7 50.66 -33.17 -60.11
CA ALA A 7 50.26 -32.00 -60.89
C ALA A 7 48.81 -32.18 -61.33
N VAL A 8 48.00 -31.13 -61.16
CA VAL A 8 46.57 -31.15 -61.49
C VAL A 8 46.26 -29.98 -62.40
N ASP A 9 45.77 -30.27 -63.60
CA ASP A 9 45.49 -29.23 -64.61
C ASP A 9 44.20 -28.46 -64.34
N ASN A 10 43.23 -29.08 -63.65
CA ASN A 10 41.96 -28.45 -63.28
C ASN A 10 41.50 -28.89 -61.89
N ILE A 11 41.66 -28.00 -60.91
CA ILE A 11 41.38 -28.28 -59.51
C ILE A 11 39.88 -28.49 -59.24
N HIS A 12 39.00 -27.78 -59.96
CA HIS A 12 37.55 -27.88 -59.75
C HIS A 12 37.01 -29.25 -60.15
N GLN A 13 37.40 -29.76 -61.31
CA GLN A 13 36.99 -31.09 -61.76
C GLN A 13 37.54 -32.19 -60.82
N THR A 14 38.80 -32.03 -60.40
CA THR A 14 39.50 -33.01 -59.56
C THR A 14 38.86 -33.11 -58.17
N LEU A 15 38.42 -31.99 -57.61
CA LEU A 15 37.68 -31.94 -56.34
C LEU A 15 36.25 -32.47 -56.48
N ALA A 16 35.53 -32.10 -57.54
CA ALA A 16 34.15 -32.53 -57.76
C ALA A 16 34.03 -34.05 -57.97
N ALA A 17 34.95 -34.63 -58.75
CA ALA A 17 34.99 -36.06 -59.02
C ALA A 17 35.78 -36.86 -57.96
N ARG A 18 36.33 -36.20 -56.93
CA ARG A 18 37.11 -36.81 -55.83
C ARG A 18 38.22 -37.74 -56.32
N LEU A 19 38.90 -37.34 -57.39
CA LEU A 19 39.89 -38.17 -58.08
C LEU A 19 41.16 -38.41 -57.24
N ILE A 20 41.37 -37.62 -56.18
CA ILE A 20 42.47 -37.77 -55.24
C ILE A 20 41.88 -37.89 -53.83
N PRO A 21 42.20 -38.94 -53.07
CA PRO A 21 41.79 -39.05 -51.67
C PRO A 21 42.44 -37.94 -50.85
N THR A 22 41.63 -37.00 -50.36
CA THR A 22 42.06 -35.87 -49.53
C THR A 22 41.50 -35.97 -48.12
N ILE A 23 42.29 -35.57 -47.13
CA ILE A 23 41.84 -35.36 -45.75
C ILE A 23 41.57 -33.85 -45.62
N THR A 24 40.30 -33.46 -45.48
CA THR A 24 39.93 -32.05 -45.26
C THR A 24 40.24 -31.68 -43.81
N VAL A 25 41.22 -30.81 -43.62
CA VAL A 25 41.57 -30.24 -42.32
C VAL A 25 41.12 -28.79 -42.30
N TRP A 26 40.31 -28.42 -41.29
CA TRP A 26 39.87 -27.04 -41.10
C TRP A 26 40.84 -26.34 -40.15
N ASN A 27 41.55 -25.33 -40.64
CA ASN A 27 42.31 -24.42 -39.79
C ASN A 27 41.46 -23.18 -39.54
N ARG A 28 41.09 -22.95 -38.28
CA ARG A 28 40.45 -21.70 -37.86
C ARG A 28 41.51 -20.60 -37.93
N LEU A 29 41.34 -19.67 -38.88
CA LEU A 29 42.14 -18.45 -38.93
C LEU A 29 41.56 -17.49 -37.89
N GLU A 30 42.25 -17.35 -36.76
CA GLU A 30 41.95 -16.30 -35.79
C GLU A 30 42.95 -15.17 -35.95
N SER A 31 42.46 -13.93 -36.05
CA SER A 31 43.32 -12.76 -35.94
C SER A 31 43.89 -12.72 -34.52
N ARG A 32 45.20 -12.95 -34.40
CA ARG A 32 45.93 -12.76 -33.15
C ARG A 32 46.53 -11.34 -33.16
N PRO A 33 45.92 -10.36 -32.46
CA PRO A 33 46.51 -9.04 -32.37
C PRO A 33 47.91 -9.18 -31.74
N ARG A 34 48.91 -8.52 -32.34
CA ARG A 34 50.30 -8.52 -31.83
C ARG A 34 50.47 -7.66 -30.58
N THR A 35 49.49 -6.80 -30.30
CA THR A 35 49.42 -5.83 -29.21
C THR A 35 47.97 -5.42 -29.01
N ASP A 36 47.49 -5.38 -27.77
CA ASP A 36 46.14 -4.91 -27.40
C ASP A 36 46.09 -3.37 -27.39
N ASN A 37 46.41 -2.75 -28.54
CA ASN A 37 46.38 -1.30 -28.72
C ASN A 37 45.22 -0.91 -29.65
N PHE A 38 44.08 -0.61 -29.04
CA PHE A 38 42.89 -0.13 -29.74
C PHE A 38 42.84 1.41 -29.83
N ASP A 39 43.78 2.13 -29.21
CA ASP A 39 43.74 3.60 -29.11
C ASP A 39 43.55 4.26 -30.47
N ARG A 40 44.32 3.82 -31.48
CA ARG A 40 44.23 4.42 -32.82
C ARG A 40 42.95 4.02 -33.56
N ALA A 41 42.44 2.81 -33.34
CA ALA A 41 41.21 2.35 -33.99
C ALA A 41 39.96 3.02 -33.38
N LEU A 42 39.98 3.29 -32.08
CA LEU A 42 38.91 3.97 -31.34
C LEU A 42 38.93 5.50 -31.52
N LYS A 43 40.06 6.09 -31.94
CA LYS A 43 40.20 7.55 -32.10
C LYS A 43 39.37 8.18 -33.24
N ALA A 44 38.75 7.39 -34.12
CA ALA A 44 37.90 7.86 -35.22
C ALA A 44 38.48 9.07 -36.00
N GLU A 45 39.79 9.07 -36.28
CA GLU A 45 40.51 10.23 -36.82
C GLU A 45 40.00 10.65 -38.21
N VAL A 46 39.53 11.89 -38.35
CA VAL A 46 39.10 12.47 -39.63
C VAL A 46 40.32 12.85 -40.47
N ARG A 47 40.60 12.11 -41.55
CA ARG A 47 41.75 12.37 -42.44
C ARG A 47 41.38 13.06 -43.76
N ASP A 48 40.18 12.81 -44.26
CA ASP A 48 39.61 13.35 -45.51
C ASP A 48 38.06 13.24 -45.46
N ALA A 49 37.33 14.10 -46.15
CA ALA A 49 35.89 13.95 -46.35
C ALA A 49 35.55 12.66 -47.12
N LEU A 50 36.40 12.22 -48.06
CA LEU A 50 36.22 10.93 -48.73
C LEU A 50 36.35 9.76 -47.75
N TRP A 51 37.24 9.87 -46.76
CA TRP A 51 37.39 8.87 -45.70
C TRP A 51 36.08 8.71 -44.92
N MET A 52 35.40 9.81 -44.57
CA MET A 52 34.09 9.79 -43.92
C MET A 52 33.06 9.04 -44.75
N LEU A 53 32.90 9.39 -46.04
CA LEU A 53 31.97 8.70 -46.94
C LEU A 53 32.29 7.20 -47.06
N THR A 54 33.58 6.82 -47.17
CA THR A 54 33.95 5.39 -47.18
C THR A 54 33.71 4.68 -45.86
N ARG A 55 33.76 5.37 -44.71
CA ARG A 55 33.40 4.79 -43.41
C ARG A 55 31.88 4.57 -43.31
N GLN A 56 31.08 5.55 -43.74
CA GLN A 56 29.62 5.41 -43.85
C GLN A 56 29.26 4.22 -44.76
N TRP A 57 29.94 4.09 -45.91
CA TRP A 57 29.79 2.94 -46.81
C TRP A 57 30.16 1.60 -46.16
N GLN A 58 31.30 1.53 -45.45
CA GLN A 58 31.76 0.31 -44.76
C GLN A 58 30.79 -0.15 -43.66
N MET A 59 30.18 0.81 -42.95
CA MET A 59 29.20 0.52 -41.89
C MET A 59 27.79 0.26 -42.43
N GLY A 60 27.59 0.37 -43.74
CA GLY A 60 26.32 0.08 -44.38
C GLY A 60 25.32 1.24 -44.37
N GLU A 61 25.71 2.47 -44.01
CA GLU A 61 24.81 3.64 -44.00
C GLU A 61 24.25 3.98 -45.40
N PHE A 62 24.93 3.56 -46.47
CA PHE A 62 24.44 3.67 -47.86
C PHE A 62 23.69 2.43 -48.36
N ARG A 63 23.56 1.37 -47.55
CA ARG A 63 22.60 0.31 -47.84
C ARG A 63 21.25 0.81 -47.39
N GLY A 64 20.49 1.36 -48.34
CA GLY A 64 19.09 1.67 -48.09
C GLY A 64 18.33 0.38 -47.84
N ASP A 65 17.54 0.34 -46.77
CA ASP A 65 16.53 -0.68 -46.57
C ASP A 65 15.24 -0.25 -47.28
N ASP A 66 14.53 -1.22 -47.85
CA ASP A 66 13.19 -1.01 -48.42
C ASP A 66 12.14 -0.91 -47.29
N ALA A 67 12.30 0.11 -46.46
CA ALA A 67 11.50 0.36 -45.28
C ALA A 67 11.03 1.82 -45.30
N GLY A 68 9.76 2.02 -45.68
CA GLY A 68 9.15 3.36 -45.70
C GLY A 68 8.94 3.90 -44.28
N SER A 69 9.57 5.03 -43.95
CA SER A 69 9.32 5.70 -42.66
C SER A 69 7.89 6.24 -42.56
N PRO A 70 7.26 6.20 -41.37
CA PRO A 70 5.90 6.70 -41.18
C PRO A 70 5.91 8.24 -41.20
N ILE A 71 5.05 8.85 -42.03
CA ILE A 71 4.92 10.32 -42.15
C ILE A 71 3.61 10.87 -41.61
N PHE A 72 2.60 10.00 -41.45
CA PHE A 72 1.29 10.39 -40.96
C PHE A 72 0.59 9.17 -40.37
N SER A 73 -0.14 9.34 -39.28
CA SER A 73 -0.97 8.28 -38.72
C SER A 73 -2.34 8.76 -38.26
N LYS A 74 -3.29 7.82 -38.20
CA LYS A 74 -4.59 8.00 -37.56
C LYS A 74 -4.86 6.81 -36.65
N ILE A 75 -5.09 7.08 -35.36
CA ILE A 75 -5.47 6.05 -34.40
C ILE A 75 -6.99 6.05 -34.19
N HIS A 76 -7.56 4.86 -34.06
CA HIS A 76 -8.98 4.65 -33.76
C HIS A 76 -9.11 3.93 -32.43
N VAL A 77 -9.73 4.58 -31.45
CA VAL A 77 -9.84 4.09 -30.07
C VAL A 77 -11.30 4.15 -29.62
N ASP A 78 -11.82 3.03 -29.14
CA ASP A 78 -13.06 3.04 -28.36
C ASP A 78 -12.72 3.30 -26.90
N THR A 79 -13.45 4.19 -26.24
CA THR A 79 -13.22 4.54 -24.84
C THR A 79 -14.50 4.46 -24.02
N THR A 80 -14.36 4.14 -22.75
CA THR A 80 -15.40 4.20 -21.72
C THR A 80 -14.78 4.70 -20.41
N ARG A 81 -15.59 4.97 -19.39
CA ARG A 81 -15.11 5.43 -18.07
C ARG A 81 -15.66 4.56 -16.96
N ILE A 82 -14.90 4.47 -15.85
CA ILE A 82 -15.39 3.84 -14.63
C ILE A 82 -16.58 4.65 -14.12
N THR A 83 -17.70 3.96 -13.86
CA THR A 83 -18.94 4.59 -13.40
C THR A 83 -19.42 4.03 -12.07
N ARG A 84 -18.91 2.86 -11.66
CA ARG A 84 -19.27 2.25 -10.38
C ARG A 84 -18.05 1.83 -9.58
N TYR A 85 -18.26 1.78 -8.27
CA TYR A 85 -17.34 1.25 -7.29
C TYR A 85 -18.11 0.35 -6.31
N ARG A 86 -17.45 -0.68 -5.80
CA ARG A 86 -17.93 -1.49 -4.68
C ARG A 86 -16.75 -1.81 -3.77
N ALA A 87 -16.87 -1.49 -2.49
CA ALA A 87 -15.94 -1.99 -1.48
C ALA A 87 -16.25 -3.47 -1.21
N ASP A 88 -15.27 -4.36 -1.36
CA ASP A 88 -15.43 -5.80 -1.14
C ASP A 88 -16.73 -6.37 -1.78
N ALA A 89 -17.58 -7.07 -1.02
CA ALA A 89 -18.88 -7.60 -1.37
C ALA A 89 -20.02 -6.75 -0.77
N LYS A 90 -19.77 -5.44 -0.56
CA LYS A 90 -20.71 -4.49 0.03
C LYS A 90 -21.60 -3.82 -1.02
N VAL A 91 -22.21 -2.69 -0.67
CA VAL A 91 -23.15 -1.96 -1.53
C VAL A 91 -22.40 -1.29 -2.68
N VAL A 92 -22.95 -1.45 -3.89
CA VAL A 92 -22.46 -0.76 -5.09
C VAL A 92 -22.84 0.70 -5.03
N GLN A 93 -21.90 1.57 -5.32
CA GLN A 93 -22.07 3.02 -5.36
C GLN A 93 -21.57 3.59 -6.68
N ASP A 94 -22.04 4.79 -7.02
CA ASP A 94 -21.50 5.57 -8.11
C ASP A 94 -20.02 5.86 -7.87
N PHE A 95 -19.24 5.87 -8.93
CA PHE A 95 -17.83 6.21 -8.87
C PHE A 95 -17.66 7.70 -8.56
N ASP A 96 -16.93 8.01 -7.48
CA ASP A 96 -16.68 9.39 -7.05
C ASP A 96 -15.38 9.93 -7.66
N GLU A 97 -15.50 10.73 -8.73
CA GLU A 97 -14.34 11.37 -9.38
C GLU A 97 -13.79 12.58 -8.60
N SER A 98 -14.43 12.99 -7.51
CA SER A 98 -14.02 14.17 -6.73
C SER A 98 -12.82 13.90 -5.82
N VAL A 99 -12.49 12.63 -5.60
CA VAL A 99 -11.36 12.15 -4.80
C VAL A 99 -10.54 11.11 -5.57
N PRO A 100 -9.25 10.93 -5.26
CA PRO A 100 -8.47 9.84 -5.82
C PRO A 100 -9.00 8.46 -5.45
N LEU A 101 -8.79 7.47 -6.31
CA LEU A 101 -9.23 6.09 -6.05
C LEU A 101 -8.56 5.49 -4.82
N GLU A 102 -7.26 5.72 -4.60
CA GLU A 102 -6.56 5.26 -3.39
C GLU A 102 -7.24 5.81 -2.14
N ALA A 103 -7.54 7.11 -2.11
CA ALA A 103 -8.21 7.74 -0.97
C ALA A 103 -9.62 7.16 -0.72
N LYS A 104 -10.36 6.83 -1.79
CA LYS A 104 -11.70 6.22 -1.69
C LYS A 104 -11.65 4.78 -1.17
N VAL A 105 -10.63 4.01 -1.57
CA VAL A 105 -10.43 2.61 -1.16
C VAL A 105 -9.88 2.55 0.26
N GLU A 106 -8.88 3.36 0.58
CA GLU A 106 -8.09 3.22 1.80
C GLU A 106 -8.70 3.89 3.02
N GLN A 107 -9.55 4.89 2.83
CA GLN A 107 -10.12 5.70 3.90
C GLN A 107 -10.64 4.86 5.08
N ARG A 108 -10.18 5.22 6.28
CA ARG A 108 -10.64 4.67 7.55
C ARG A 108 -11.15 5.77 8.47
N PHE A 109 -11.97 5.38 9.43
CA PHE A 109 -12.38 6.29 10.51
C PHE A 109 -11.20 6.67 11.38
N ILE A 110 -11.14 7.93 11.76
CA ILE A 110 -10.21 8.42 12.76
C ILE A 110 -10.67 7.92 14.12
N PRO A 111 -9.81 7.24 14.89
CA PRO A 111 -10.20 6.72 16.19
C PRO A 111 -10.26 7.84 17.23
N PHE A 112 -11.47 8.14 17.70
CA PHE A 112 -11.71 9.01 18.87
C PHE A 112 -11.91 8.21 20.17
N GLN A 113 -12.13 6.91 20.04
CA GLN A 113 -12.25 5.96 21.14
C GLN A 113 -11.70 4.60 20.69
N SER A 114 -11.10 3.86 21.62
CA SER A 114 -10.59 2.51 21.41
C SER A 114 -10.83 1.69 22.69
N GLY A 115 -11.91 0.92 22.70
CA GLY A 115 -12.48 0.36 23.93
C GLY A 115 -12.79 1.42 24.99
N GLU A 116 -12.17 1.26 26.16
CA GLU A 116 -12.29 2.19 27.30
C GLU A 116 -11.38 3.43 27.14
N GLN A 117 -10.45 3.43 26.17
CA GLN A 117 -9.52 4.53 25.96
C GLN A 117 -10.15 5.62 25.10
N VAL A 118 -10.25 6.85 25.61
CA VAL A 118 -10.53 8.02 24.78
C VAL A 118 -9.26 8.44 24.05
N LEU A 119 -9.37 8.81 22.77
CA LEU A 119 -8.25 9.12 21.89
C LEU A 119 -8.34 10.53 21.29
N SER A 120 -7.28 10.91 20.57
CA SER A 120 -7.26 12.08 19.67
C SER A 120 -7.61 13.41 20.35
N LEU A 121 -7.15 13.64 21.59
CA LEU A 121 -7.40 14.91 22.30
C LEU A 121 -6.97 16.14 21.49
N ASP A 122 -5.88 16.03 20.74
CA ASP A 122 -5.40 17.07 19.82
C ASP A 122 -6.47 17.47 18.79
N LEU A 123 -7.13 16.50 18.15
CA LEU A 123 -8.23 16.73 17.21
C LEU A 123 -9.48 17.22 17.94
N ARG A 124 -9.83 16.62 19.07
CA ARG A 124 -10.98 17.02 19.92
C ARG A 124 -10.92 18.49 20.31
N VAL A 125 -9.74 18.96 20.76
CA VAL A 125 -9.51 20.36 21.12
C VAL A 125 -9.47 21.26 19.89
N GLN A 126 -8.91 20.83 18.76
CA GLN A 126 -8.98 21.58 17.50
C GLN A 126 -10.42 21.79 17.03
N MET A 127 -11.24 20.74 17.09
CA MET A 127 -12.67 20.79 16.80
C MET A 127 -13.40 21.76 17.74
N GLY A 128 -13.12 21.70 19.04
CA GLY A 128 -13.73 22.61 20.03
C GLY A 128 -13.36 24.07 19.77
N ARG A 129 -12.10 24.35 19.44
CA ARG A 129 -11.63 25.69 19.05
C ARG A 129 -12.34 26.20 17.79
N GLN A 130 -12.54 25.34 16.80
CA GLN A 130 -13.23 25.71 15.56
C GLN A 130 -14.71 26.03 15.81
N TRP A 131 -15.41 25.23 16.62
CA TRP A 131 -16.79 25.52 17.04
C TRP A 131 -16.89 26.87 17.74
N LEU A 132 -16.06 27.09 18.77
CA LEU A 132 -16.04 28.33 19.53
C LEU A 132 -15.74 29.57 18.65
N LYS A 133 -14.92 29.40 17.60
CA LYS A 133 -14.66 30.45 16.62
C LYS A 133 -15.89 30.76 15.76
N LEU A 134 -16.64 29.75 15.33
CA LEU A 134 -17.84 29.93 14.49
C LEU A 134 -18.96 30.66 15.24
N ILE A 135 -19.12 30.39 16.54
CA ILE A 135 -20.20 30.98 17.34
C ILE A 135 -19.87 32.35 17.95
N ASN A 136 -18.61 32.80 17.88
CA ASN A 136 -18.14 34.03 18.52
C ASN A 136 -18.92 35.29 18.06
N GLY A 137 -19.48 35.28 16.84
CA GLY A 137 -20.28 36.38 16.30
C GLY A 137 -21.79 36.31 16.63
N ILE A 138 -22.26 35.23 17.26
CA ILE A 138 -23.68 35.01 17.56
C ILE A 138 -24.02 35.50 18.97
N GLY A 139 -23.18 35.20 19.95
CA GLY A 139 -23.37 35.59 21.35
C GLY A 139 -22.29 35.00 22.25
N ASN A 140 -22.33 35.34 23.54
CA ASN A 140 -21.36 34.83 24.52
C ASN A 140 -21.85 33.49 25.10
N TYR A 141 -21.57 32.39 24.39
CA TYR A 141 -21.94 31.02 24.79
C TYR A 141 -20.73 30.11 25.08
N LYS A 142 -19.54 30.70 25.12
CA LYS A 142 -18.28 29.95 25.19
C LYS A 142 -18.19 29.11 26.47
N SER A 143 -18.53 29.70 27.60
CA SER A 143 -18.40 29.03 28.91
C SER A 143 -19.42 27.90 29.05
N GLU A 144 -20.62 28.08 28.51
CA GLU A 144 -21.70 27.10 28.48
C GLU A 144 -21.28 25.87 27.68
N PHE A 145 -20.72 26.05 26.47
CA PHE A 145 -20.22 24.94 25.67
C PHE A 145 -19.03 24.21 26.30
N ILE A 146 -18.12 24.93 26.95
CA ILE A 146 -17.00 24.30 27.70
C ILE A 146 -17.55 23.48 28.87
N THR A 147 -18.61 23.95 29.53
CA THR A 147 -19.23 23.26 30.67
C THR A 147 -20.02 22.02 30.22
N SER A 148 -20.73 22.09 29.09
CA SER A 148 -21.51 20.96 28.57
C SER A 148 -20.65 19.88 27.91
N TYR A 149 -19.50 20.25 27.32
CA TYR A 149 -18.54 19.30 26.73
C TYR A 149 -17.12 19.52 27.28
N PRO A 150 -16.89 19.24 28.57
CA PRO A 150 -15.60 19.47 29.19
C PRO A 150 -14.59 18.40 28.80
N VAL A 151 -13.31 18.79 28.72
CA VAL A 151 -12.23 17.81 28.90
C VAL A 151 -12.16 17.48 30.39
N HIS A 152 -12.33 16.20 30.75
CA HIS A 152 -12.29 15.72 32.13
C HIS A 152 -10.87 15.81 32.73
N ASP A 153 -10.77 16.09 34.03
CA ASP A 153 -9.50 15.99 34.77
C ASP A 153 -9.29 14.54 35.24
N PRO A 154 -8.31 13.81 34.72
CA PRO A 154 -8.17 12.39 35.02
C PRO A 154 -7.67 12.17 36.45
N ASP A 155 -8.28 11.21 37.16
CA ASP A 155 -7.93 10.84 38.53
C ASP A 155 -6.94 9.65 38.53
N PRO A 156 -5.68 9.84 38.94
CA PRO A 156 -4.67 8.79 38.92
C PRO A 156 -4.94 7.64 39.88
N THR A 157 -5.94 7.76 40.76
CA THR A 157 -6.31 6.72 41.72
C THR A 157 -7.39 5.77 41.18
N LYS A 158 -8.00 6.10 40.03
CA LYS A 158 -9.07 5.29 39.42
C LYS A 158 -8.54 4.45 38.26
N ASN A 159 -9.04 3.23 38.14
CA ASN A 159 -8.71 2.34 37.03
C ASN A 159 -9.19 2.86 35.68
N GLU A 160 -10.31 3.57 35.65
CA GLU A 160 -10.92 4.16 34.45
C GLU A 160 -9.99 5.20 33.78
N ASP A 161 -9.26 5.96 34.58
CA ASP A 161 -8.34 7.01 34.13
C ASP A 161 -6.90 6.50 33.95
N ALA A 162 -6.62 5.23 34.27
CA ALA A 162 -5.27 4.66 34.23
C ALA A 162 -4.63 4.76 32.83
N LEU A 163 -5.43 4.62 31.76
CA LEU A 163 -4.96 4.74 30.38
C LEU A 163 -4.49 6.16 30.02
N ILE A 164 -4.93 7.17 30.76
CA ILE A 164 -4.47 8.56 30.63
C ILE A 164 -3.32 8.82 31.61
N CYS A 165 -3.52 8.53 32.90
CA CYS A 165 -2.59 8.85 33.98
C CYS A 165 -1.28 8.04 33.94
N ALA A 166 -1.27 6.86 33.32
CA ALA A 166 -0.06 6.07 33.13
C ALA A 166 1.00 6.81 32.30
N HIS A 167 0.56 7.65 31.37
CA HIS A 167 1.43 8.33 30.41
C HIS A 167 1.57 9.80 30.80
N LYS A 168 2.77 10.19 31.23
CA LYS A 168 3.03 11.55 31.74
C LYS A 168 2.61 12.66 30.77
N GLU A 169 2.89 12.49 29.47
CA GLU A 169 2.49 13.47 28.45
C GLU A 169 0.98 13.52 28.29
N SER A 170 0.29 12.38 28.25
CA SER A 170 -1.16 12.33 28.17
C SER A 170 -1.80 13.03 29.37
N TRP A 171 -1.39 12.65 30.58
CA TRP A 171 -1.89 13.25 31.80
C TRP A 171 -1.68 14.76 31.83
N ALA A 172 -0.48 15.23 31.48
CA ALA A 172 -0.19 16.67 31.44
C ALA A 172 -1.09 17.44 30.46
N HIS A 173 -1.38 16.88 29.28
CA HIS A 173 -2.29 17.52 28.32
C HIS A 173 -3.73 17.56 28.83
N PHE A 174 -4.24 16.46 29.35
CA PHE A 174 -5.59 16.41 29.91
C PHE A 174 -5.76 17.40 31.07
N SER A 175 -4.85 17.40 32.05
CA SER A 175 -4.93 18.35 33.17
C SER A 175 -4.68 19.80 32.74
N ALA A 176 -3.87 20.05 31.70
CA ALA A 176 -3.69 21.42 31.18
C ALA A 176 -4.98 21.97 30.57
N PHE A 177 -5.73 21.13 29.85
CA PHE A 177 -6.94 21.48 29.12
C PHE A 177 -8.23 21.37 29.95
N SER A 178 -8.21 20.58 31.02
CA SER A 178 -9.38 20.33 31.85
C SER A 178 -10.04 21.62 32.33
N GLY A 179 -11.37 21.69 32.14
CA GLY A 179 -12.20 22.84 32.48
C GLY A 179 -11.94 24.14 31.70
N LYS A 180 -10.97 24.17 30.77
CA LYS A 180 -10.57 25.39 30.02
C LYS A 180 -10.93 25.34 28.55
N VAL A 181 -11.07 24.14 27.99
CA VAL A 181 -11.37 23.93 26.57
C VAL A 181 -12.53 22.96 26.44
N MET A 182 -13.22 23.08 25.31
CA MET A 182 -14.31 22.20 24.92
C MET A 182 -13.76 20.97 24.17
N ASP A 183 -14.32 19.81 24.44
CA ASP A 183 -14.22 18.66 23.54
C ASP A 183 -15.19 18.84 22.36
N GLY A 184 -14.67 19.26 21.21
CA GLY A 184 -15.49 19.46 20.02
C GLY A 184 -15.90 18.17 19.32
N ALA A 185 -15.24 17.04 19.57
CA ALA A 185 -15.67 15.77 18.96
C ALA A 185 -16.97 15.29 19.58
N SER A 186 -17.16 15.48 20.89
CA SER A 186 -18.43 15.17 21.55
C SER A 186 -19.62 15.90 20.92
N LEU A 187 -19.49 17.20 20.62
CA LEU A 187 -20.53 17.94 19.88
C LEU A 187 -20.69 17.42 18.44
N TYR A 188 -19.60 17.12 17.75
CA TYR A 188 -19.65 16.59 16.38
C TYR A 188 -20.44 15.27 16.34
N PHE A 189 -20.14 14.33 17.24
CA PHE A 189 -20.85 13.05 17.31
C PHE A 189 -22.31 13.22 17.73
N TYR A 190 -22.61 14.10 18.70
CA TYR A 190 -23.98 14.43 19.07
C TYR A 190 -24.80 14.92 17.85
N LEU A 191 -24.26 15.85 17.06
CA LEU A 191 -24.92 16.37 15.86
C LEU A 191 -25.07 15.31 14.74
N LYS A 192 -24.13 14.34 14.66
CA LYS A 192 -24.13 13.28 13.64
C LYS A 192 -25.04 12.11 13.98
N GLU A 193 -25.33 11.89 15.27
CA GLU A 193 -26.18 10.81 15.75
C GLU A 193 -27.63 10.96 15.25
N ASN A 194 -28.15 12.19 15.21
CA ASN A 194 -29.51 12.46 14.75
C ASN A 194 -29.61 13.82 14.07
N ALA A 195 -30.20 13.87 12.87
CA ALA A 195 -30.40 15.12 12.13
C ALA A 195 -31.34 16.12 12.83
N ALA A 196 -32.12 15.68 13.83
CA ALA A 196 -32.95 16.52 14.68
C ALA A 196 -32.18 17.13 15.87
N HIS A 197 -30.93 16.72 16.12
CA HIS A 197 -30.12 17.31 17.17
C HIS A 197 -29.61 18.69 16.76
N HIS A 198 -29.66 19.61 17.71
CA HIS A 198 -29.20 20.97 17.57
C HIS A 198 -28.11 21.29 18.60
N ALA A 199 -27.18 22.18 18.23
CA ALA A 199 -26.12 22.58 19.16
C ALA A 199 -26.65 23.25 20.43
N TYR A 200 -27.85 23.83 20.38
CA TYR A 200 -28.53 24.46 21.51
C TYR A 200 -29.36 23.50 22.38
N ASP A 201 -29.38 22.20 22.10
CA ASP A 201 -30.08 21.23 22.98
C ASP A 201 -29.38 21.09 24.34
N VAL A 202 -28.06 21.30 24.34
CA VAL A 202 -27.17 21.11 25.50
C VAL A 202 -26.75 22.43 26.16
N VAL A 203 -27.16 23.57 25.59
CA VAL A 203 -26.87 24.91 26.12
C VAL A 203 -28.08 25.82 25.96
N VAL A 204 -28.38 26.63 26.98
CA VAL A 204 -29.52 27.56 26.91
C VAL A 204 -29.17 28.75 26.01
N VAL A 205 -29.77 28.79 24.82
CA VAL A 205 -29.55 29.83 23.81
C VAL A 205 -30.82 30.67 23.64
N GLN A 206 -30.66 31.98 23.40
CA GLN A 206 -31.78 32.87 23.11
C GLN A 206 -32.42 32.48 21.78
N ASP A 207 -33.75 32.56 21.67
CA ASP A 207 -34.47 32.14 20.45
C ASP A 207 -33.95 32.83 19.18
N ALA A 208 -33.58 34.11 19.27
CA ALA A 208 -33.01 34.88 18.17
C ALA A 208 -31.67 34.33 17.64
N HIS A 209 -30.94 33.55 18.43
CA HIS A 209 -29.62 33.01 18.10
C HIS A 209 -29.67 31.56 17.59
N LYS A 210 -30.80 30.85 17.74
CA LYS A 210 -30.94 29.43 17.35
C LYS A 210 -30.65 29.20 15.86
N ALA A 211 -31.21 30.03 14.98
CA ALA A 211 -30.97 29.92 13.54
C ALA A 211 -29.48 30.11 13.18
N GLY A 212 -28.78 31.04 13.87
CA GLY A 212 -27.35 31.23 13.70
C GLY A 212 -26.53 30.03 14.17
N MET A 213 -26.96 29.37 15.25
CA MET A 213 -26.31 28.15 15.78
C MET A 213 -26.43 26.97 14.83
N ASP A 214 -27.60 26.78 14.20
CA ASP A 214 -27.78 25.72 13.21
C ASP A 214 -26.90 25.92 11.98
N GLU A 215 -26.79 27.16 11.48
CA GLU A 215 -25.88 27.49 10.38
C GLU A 215 -24.40 27.30 10.76
N ALA A 216 -24.03 27.61 12.02
CA ALA A 216 -22.70 27.30 12.53
C ALA A 216 -22.47 25.79 12.63
N ALA A 217 -23.46 25.01 13.07
CA ALA A 217 -23.38 23.55 13.21
C ALA A 217 -23.14 22.87 11.85
N LYS A 218 -23.89 23.28 10.82
CA LYS A 218 -23.68 22.81 9.44
C LYS A 218 -22.26 23.13 8.94
N LYS A 219 -21.77 24.34 9.17
CA LYS A 219 -20.40 24.74 8.79
C LYS A 219 -19.34 23.97 9.55
N PHE A 220 -19.58 23.65 10.82
CA PHE A 220 -18.67 22.89 11.66
C PHE A 220 -18.53 21.44 11.18
N VAL A 221 -19.66 20.75 10.97
CA VAL A 221 -19.68 19.37 10.44
C VAL A 221 -19.03 19.33 9.05
N ALA A 222 -19.43 20.23 8.15
CA ALA A 222 -18.87 20.30 6.81
C ALA A 222 -17.37 20.62 6.81
N TRP A 223 -16.89 21.44 7.76
CA TRP A 223 -15.45 21.73 7.87
C TRP A 223 -14.65 20.47 8.18
N PHE A 224 -15.09 19.66 9.15
CA PHE A 224 -14.38 18.46 9.56
C PHE A 224 -14.41 17.39 8.44
N GLU A 225 -15.57 17.16 7.85
CA GLU A 225 -15.76 16.17 6.77
C GLU A 225 -15.06 16.56 5.45
N ASN A 226 -14.87 17.86 5.20
CA ASN A 226 -14.06 18.31 4.07
C ASN A 226 -12.56 18.20 4.33
N LEU A 227 -12.13 18.26 5.60
CA LEU A 227 -10.71 18.19 5.97
C LEU A 227 -10.21 16.75 5.97
N TYR A 228 -11.01 15.83 6.53
CA TYR A 228 -10.69 14.41 6.63
C TYR A 228 -11.73 13.57 5.89
N LEU A 229 -11.30 12.96 4.79
CA LEU A 229 -12.07 11.97 4.06
C LEU A 229 -12.17 10.70 4.93
N GLN A 230 -13.40 10.32 5.26
CA GLN A 230 -13.73 9.12 6.02
C GLN A 230 -14.90 8.39 5.31
N PRO A 231 -15.04 7.07 5.52
CA PRO A 231 -16.19 6.35 4.99
C PRO A 231 -17.51 6.95 5.49
N LEU A 232 -18.55 6.92 4.65
CA LEU A 232 -19.90 7.38 5.03
C LEU A 232 -20.60 6.37 5.94
N ASP A 233 -20.30 5.09 5.76
CA ASP A 233 -20.85 3.97 6.50
C ASP A 233 -19.68 3.10 7.02
N PRO A 234 -19.59 2.87 8.35
CA PRO A 234 -18.64 1.94 8.96
C PRO A 234 -18.58 0.58 8.31
N GLU A 235 -19.71 0.05 7.86
CA GLU A 235 -19.80 -1.30 7.32
C GLU A 235 -19.48 -1.39 5.83
N ASN A 236 -19.42 -0.24 5.13
CA ASN A 236 -19.16 -0.14 3.69
C ASN A 236 -17.75 0.41 3.43
N ASN A 237 -16.74 -0.36 3.84
CA ASN A 237 -15.33 -0.05 3.62
C ASN A 237 -14.61 -1.22 2.95
N ALA A 238 -13.48 -0.96 2.28
CA ALA A 238 -12.75 -1.96 1.51
C ALA A 238 -11.74 -2.77 2.34
N TRP A 239 -11.51 -2.40 3.60
CA TRP A 239 -10.54 -3.07 4.45
C TRP A 239 -11.08 -4.43 4.90
N MET A 240 -10.31 -5.48 4.66
CA MET A 240 -10.62 -6.86 5.04
C MET A 240 -9.72 -7.27 6.21
N PRO A 241 -10.21 -7.21 7.47
CA PRO A 241 -9.37 -7.46 8.64
C PRO A 241 -8.73 -8.85 8.67
N GLY A 242 -9.38 -9.86 8.09
CA GLY A 242 -8.85 -11.23 8.05
C GLY A 242 -7.71 -11.45 7.05
N HIS A 243 -7.62 -10.60 6.03
CA HIS A 243 -6.59 -10.61 4.97
C HIS A 243 -5.54 -9.50 5.14
N LEU A 244 -5.78 -8.56 6.05
CA LEU A 244 -4.89 -7.43 6.32
C LEU A 244 -4.61 -6.57 5.06
N GLU A 245 -5.63 -6.40 4.23
CA GLU A 245 -5.55 -5.69 2.96
C GLU A 245 -6.90 -5.08 2.57
N TYR A 246 -6.92 -4.36 1.46
CA TYR A 246 -8.11 -3.81 0.85
C TYR A 246 -8.56 -4.67 -0.33
N GLN A 247 -9.87 -4.88 -0.44
CA GLN A 247 -10.50 -5.55 -1.57
C GLN A 247 -11.64 -4.69 -2.11
N PHE A 248 -11.69 -4.51 -3.44
CA PHE A 248 -12.73 -3.69 -4.08
C PHE A 248 -12.94 -4.08 -5.54
N ALA A 249 -14.00 -3.54 -6.13
CA ALA A 249 -14.29 -3.70 -7.55
C ALA A 249 -14.76 -2.38 -8.18
N CYS A 250 -14.45 -2.21 -9.45
CA CYS A 250 -14.90 -1.11 -10.29
C CYS A 250 -15.58 -1.66 -11.54
N SER A 251 -16.50 -0.89 -12.14
CA SER A 251 -17.03 -1.25 -13.45
C SER A 251 -17.22 -0.06 -14.37
N ALA A 252 -17.15 -0.34 -15.67
CA ALA A 252 -17.36 0.61 -16.74
C ALA A 252 -18.32 0.04 -17.80
N PRO A 253 -19.18 0.85 -18.41
CA PRO A 253 -20.12 0.39 -19.43
C PRO A 253 -19.40 -0.14 -20.67
N LYS A 254 -19.91 -1.25 -21.23
CA LYS A 254 -19.38 -1.91 -22.43
C LYS A 254 -20.52 -2.55 -23.23
N LYS A 255 -20.97 -1.91 -24.31
CA LYS A 255 -21.97 -2.44 -25.25
C LYS A 255 -23.26 -2.97 -24.58
N GLY A 256 -23.81 -2.20 -23.65
CA GLY A 256 -25.02 -2.57 -22.90
C GLY A 256 -24.79 -3.55 -21.75
N LYS A 257 -23.53 -3.89 -21.45
CA LYS A 257 -23.09 -4.66 -20.28
C LYS A 257 -22.06 -3.90 -19.46
N GLU A 258 -21.60 -4.55 -18.41
CA GLU A 258 -20.47 -4.32 -17.52
C GLU A 258 -19.10 -4.76 -18.06
N LYS A 259 -18.04 -3.95 -17.99
CA LYS A 259 -16.69 -4.48 -17.76
C LYS A 259 -16.38 -4.39 -16.28
N VAL A 260 -16.46 -5.52 -15.57
CA VAL A 260 -16.16 -5.61 -14.13
C VAL A 260 -14.67 -5.88 -13.93
N MET A 261 -14.05 -5.09 -13.06
CA MET A 261 -12.64 -5.19 -12.69
C MET A 261 -12.54 -5.31 -11.17
N VAL A 262 -11.73 -6.24 -10.68
CA VAL A 262 -11.66 -6.59 -9.25
C VAL A 262 -10.22 -6.51 -8.78
N ALA A 263 -10.00 -5.91 -7.62
CA ALA A 263 -8.76 -5.95 -6.88
C ALA A 263 -8.98 -6.89 -5.70
N ASP A 264 -8.51 -8.13 -5.83
CA ASP A 264 -8.61 -9.14 -4.77
C ASP A 264 -7.56 -8.93 -3.67
N GLU A 265 -6.47 -8.21 -3.97
CA GLU A 265 -5.36 -7.95 -3.04
C GLU A 265 -4.79 -6.54 -3.29
N TYR A 266 -5.01 -5.60 -2.36
CA TYR A 266 -4.42 -4.25 -2.42
C TYR A 266 -3.97 -3.76 -1.03
N TYR A 267 -2.69 -3.42 -0.86
CA TYR A 267 -2.17 -2.94 0.43
C TYR A 267 -0.89 -2.10 0.37
N HIS A 268 -0.34 -1.87 -0.82
CA HIS A 268 0.98 -1.25 -1.00
C HIS A 268 0.96 0.29 -1.06
N GLY A 269 -0.22 0.91 -1.12
CA GLY A 269 -0.42 2.38 -1.02
C GLY A 269 -0.31 3.16 -2.33
N HIS A 270 -0.35 2.47 -3.47
CA HIS A 270 -0.43 3.08 -4.79
C HIS A 270 -1.16 2.14 -5.73
N LEU A 271 -2.21 2.61 -6.39
CA LEU A 271 -2.96 1.82 -7.35
C LEU A 271 -2.44 2.07 -8.77
N ASP A 272 -2.43 1.02 -9.58
CA ASP A 272 -2.15 1.11 -11.00
C ASP A 272 -2.91 0.03 -11.77
N TRP A 273 -2.82 0.01 -13.10
CA TRP A 273 -3.55 -0.92 -13.97
C TRP A 273 -3.39 -2.38 -13.57
N TYR A 274 -2.24 -2.80 -13.04
CA TYR A 274 -1.98 -4.18 -12.60
C TYR A 274 -2.66 -4.55 -11.29
N SER A 275 -3.22 -3.58 -10.55
CA SER A 275 -3.96 -3.85 -9.31
C SER A 275 -5.37 -4.40 -9.56
N LEU A 276 -5.81 -4.48 -10.82
CA LEU A 276 -7.16 -4.88 -11.20
C LEU A 276 -7.14 -5.96 -12.26
N ASP A 277 -7.90 -7.02 -12.00
CA ASP A 277 -8.17 -8.08 -12.97
C ASP A 277 -9.59 -7.98 -13.54
N VAL A 278 -9.77 -8.31 -14.81
CA VAL A 278 -11.09 -8.38 -15.43
C VAL A 278 -11.80 -9.65 -15.00
N ASP A 279 -12.91 -9.51 -14.28
CA ASP A 279 -13.78 -10.62 -13.91
C ASP A 279 -14.77 -10.91 -15.05
N SER A 280 -14.37 -11.80 -15.96
CA SER A 280 -15.18 -12.16 -17.13
C SER A 280 -16.39 -13.05 -16.78
N SER A 281 -16.53 -13.50 -15.53
CA SER A 281 -17.70 -14.25 -15.07
C SER A 281 -18.89 -13.33 -14.74
N LYS A 282 -18.64 -12.01 -14.61
CA LYS A 282 -19.65 -11.01 -14.26
C LYS A 282 -19.83 -9.99 -15.39
N ASP A 283 -21.08 -9.89 -15.84
CA ASP A 283 -21.48 -8.89 -16.83
C ASP A 283 -22.06 -7.62 -16.20
N VAL A 284 -22.21 -7.54 -14.87
CA VAL A 284 -22.69 -6.36 -14.13
C VAL A 284 -22.06 -6.33 -12.74
N LEU A 285 -21.68 -5.15 -12.25
CA LEU A 285 -21.27 -4.99 -10.85
C LEU A 285 -22.48 -4.73 -9.95
N GLY A 286 -23.11 -5.79 -9.45
CA GLY A 286 -24.32 -5.72 -8.62
C GLY A 286 -25.61 -5.64 -9.43
N GLN A 287 -26.57 -4.79 -9.03
CA GLN A 287 -27.85 -4.67 -9.73
C GLN A 287 -27.69 -3.95 -11.09
N GLU A 288 -28.56 -4.29 -12.04
CA GLU A 288 -28.58 -3.71 -13.38
C GLU A 288 -29.25 -2.33 -13.31
N ILE A 289 -28.43 -1.28 -13.31
CA ILE A 289 -28.85 0.12 -13.38
C ILE A 289 -28.49 0.64 -14.77
N PRO A 290 -29.33 1.49 -15.40
CA PRO A 290 -28.99 2.11 -16.69
C PRO A 290 -27.64 2.83 -16.60
N ALA A 291 -26.64 2.28 -17.28
CA ALA A 291 -25.32 2.88 -17.34
C ALA A 291 -25.39 4.27 -17.98
N PRO A 292 -24.66 5.27 -17.44
CA PRO A 292 -24.55 6.55 -18.11
C PRO A 292 -23.87 6.35 -19.47
N LYS A 293 -24.28 7.12 -20.49
CA LYS A 293 -23.69 7.07 -21.83
C LYS A 293 -22.32 7.74 -21.84
N VAL A 294 -21.31 7.02 -21.35
CA VAL A 294 -19.89 7.45 -21.30
C VAL A 294 -19.02 6.76 -22.36
N GLU A 295 -19.57 5.79 -23.09
CA GLU A 295 -18.89 5.17 -24.24
C GLU A 295 -18.75 6.18 -25.38
N SER A 296 -17.55 6.31 -25.93
CA SER A 296 -17.28 7.15 -27.09
C SER A 296 -16.14 6.59 -27.95
N THR A 297 -15.95 7.20 -29.12
CA THR A 297 -14.90 6.81 -30.07
C THR A 297 -14.02 8.02 -30.36
N ILE A 298 -12.72 7.84 -30.22
CA ILE A 298 -11.70 8.85 -30.51
C ILE A 298 -11.00 8.45 -31.82
N ILE A 299 -10.99 9.38 -32.78
CA ILE A 299 -10.15 9.31 -33.97
C ILE A 299 -9.21 10.49 -33.92
N SER A 300 -7.92 10.23 -33.78
CA SER A 300 -6.92 11.29 -33.73
C SER A 300 -5.84 11.09 -34.78
N SER A 301 -5.40 12.20 -35.37
CA SER A 301 -4.39 12.22 -36.44
C SER A 301 -3.12 12.87 -35.92
N PHE A 302 -1.96 12.27 -36.22
CA PHE A 302 -0.68 12.77 -35.73
C PHE A 302 0.42 12.57 -36.77
N MET A 303 1.51 13.33 -36.62
CA MET A 303 2.76 13.06 -37.31
C MET A 303 3.62 12.18 -36.40
N PRO A 304 3.97 10.95 -36.82
CA PRO A 304 4.86 10.08 -36.07
C PRO A 304 6.16 10.80 -35.73
N THR A 305 6.57 10.76 -34.47
CA THR A 305 7.87 11.29 -34.04
C THR A 305 8.76 10.12 -33.63
N PRO A 306 10.00 10.01 -34.14
CA PRO A 306 10.93 8.98 -33.68
C PRO A 306 11.12 9.07 -32.17
N LEU A 307 11.19 7.92 -31.50
CA LEU A 307 11.56 7.83 -30.10
C LEU A 307 12.98 8.40 -29.92
N SER A 308 13.14 9.25 -28.92
CA SER A 308 14.44 9.79 -28.52
C SER A 308 14.46 9.89 -27.00
N PHE A 309 15.59 9.53 -26.39
CA PHE A 309 15.84 9.66 -24.95
C PHE A 309 17.31 9.99 -24.71
N ASP A 310 17.62 10.51 -23.53
CA ASP A 310 18.97 10.96 -23.19
C ASP A 310 19.97 9.80 -23.16
N GLY A 311 21.07 9.94 -23.90
CA GLY A 311 22.09 8.91 -24.12
C GLY A 311 21.70 7.79 -25.09
N MET A 312 20.58 7.94 -25.82
CA MET A 312 20.27 7.04 -26.95
C MET A 312 21.41 7.12 -27.98
N PRO A 313 21.95 5.97 -28.43
CA PRO A 313 22.93 5.97 -29.50
C PRO A 313 22.37 6.60 -30.75
N ASN A 314 23.16 7.47 -31.39
CA ASN A 314 22.74 8.08 -32.64
C ASN A 314 22.87 7.04 -33.76
N THR A 315 21.87 6.99 -34.66
CA THR A 315 21.92 6.14 -35.85
C THR A 315 23.06 6.50 -36.80
N ARG A 316 23.60 7.72 -36.69
CA ARG A 316 24.74 8.18 -37.49
C ARG A 316 26.06 7.88 -36.80
N TRP A 317 26.96 7.26 -37.57
CA TRP A 317 28.31 6.89 -37.13
C TRP A 317 29.13 8.04 -36.54
N TRP A 318 28.93 9.28 -36.99
CA TRP A 318 29.79 10.43 -36.64
C TRP A 318 29.22 11.33 -35.54
N ALA A 319 28.14 10.93 -34.89
CA ALA A 319 27.61 11.67 -33.75
C ALA A 319 28.21 11.14 -32.45
N PHE A 320 28.79 12.04 -31.65
CA PHE A 320 29.17 11.72 -30.28
C PHE A 320 27.91 11.77 -29.40
N GLU A 321 27.73 10.74 -28.60
CA GLU A 321 26.64 10.66 -27.63
C GLU A 321 26.80 11.72 -26.54
N ASP A 322 25.69 12.19 -26.00
CA ASP A 322 25.69 13.09 -24.86
C ASP A 322 26.08 12.30 -23.59
N ALA A 323 26.99 12.85 -22.78
CA ALA A 323 27.62 12.13 -21.67
C ALA A 323 26.73 11.98 -20.42
N VAL A 324 25.48 12.45 -20.46
CA VAL A 324 24.56 12.47 -19.31
C VAL A 324 24.15 11.05 -18.91
N THR A 325 23.98 10.13 -19.86
CA THR A 325 23.57 8.74 -19.60
C THR A 325 24.60 7.77 -20.18
N ASN A 326 25.17 6.91 -19.33
CA ASN A 326 26.15 5.90 -19.75
C ASN A 326 25.57 4.48 -19.60
N PHE A 327 25.01 3.93 -20.68
CA PHE A 327 24.50 2.56 -20.72
C PHE A 327 25.59 1.51 -20.45
N GLY A 328 26.86 1.83 -20.71
CA GLY A 328 28.00 0.94 -20.46
C GLY A 328 28.37 0.76 -18.99
N ASP A 329 27.93 1.63 -18.08
CA ASP A 329 28.14 1.46 -16.62
C ASP A 329 26.99 0.69 -15.94
N ILE A 330 25.95 0.33 -16.70
CA ILE A 330 24.95 -0.62 -16.21
C ILE A 330 25.63 -1.97 -16.03
N LYS A 331 25.74 -2.42 -14.78
CA LYS A 331 26.32 -3.72 -14.38
C LYS A 331 25.19 -4.68 -14.03
N PRO A 332 24.67 -5.47 -14.99
CA PRO A 332 23.67 -6.48 -14.70
C PRO A 332 24.31 -7.65 -13.95
N ASP A 333 23.65 -8.12 -12.89
CA ASP A 333 23.93 -9.43 -12.29
C ASP A 333 23.26 -10.54 -13.14
N THR A 334 23.60 -11.78 -12.88
CA THR A 334 23.07 -13.00 -13.49
C THR A 334 21.54 -13.11 -13.48
N GLN A 335 20.85 -12.43 -12.55
CA GLN A 335 19.39 -12.44 -12.43
C GLN A 335 18.73 -11.15 -12.97
N ASP A 336 19.51 -10.17 -13.43
CA ASP A 336 18.99 -8.85 -13.84
C ASP A 336 18.51 -8.84 -15.31
N LEU A 337 17.59 -9.73 -15.66
CA LEU A 337 17.06 -9.82 -17.03
C LEU A 337 16.48 -8.49 -17.52
N ASN A 338 15.80 -7.74 -16.64
CA ASN A 338 15.20 -6.45 -16.98
C ASN A 338 16.24 -5.39 -17.38
N LYS A 339 17.42 -5.39 -16.75
CA LYS A 339 18.51 -4.48 -17.13
C LYS A 339 19.05 -4.84 -18.51
N LEU A 340 19.20 -6.12 -18.80
CA LEU A 340 19.63 -6.60 -20.11
C LEU A 340 18.64 -6.23 -21.21
N LEU A 341 17.34 -6.43 -20.98
CA LEU A 341 16.28 -6.04 -21.93
C LEU A 341 16.29 -4.52 -22.20
N LEU A 342 16.47 -3.70 -21.17
CA LEU A 342 16.57 -2.24 -21.32
C LEU A 342 17.81 -1.84 -22.14
N MET A 343 18.96 -2.47 -21.87
CA MET A 343 20.19 -2.22 -22.62
C MET A 343 20.06 -2.66 -24.08
N GLU A 344 19.49 -3.84 -24.33
CA GLU A 344 19.26 -4.35 -25.68
C GLU A 344 18.30 -3.44 -26.46
N PHE A 345 17.20 -3.03 -25.83
CA PHE A 345 16.27 -2.07 -26.40
C PHE A 345 16.98 -0.76 -26.74
N GLY A 346 17.66 -0.16 -25.77
CA GLY A 346 18.27 1.16 -25.92
C GLY A 346 19.43 1.20 -26.91
N LEU A 347 20.22 0.13 -27.00
CA LEU A 347 21.42 0.07 -27.85
C LEU A 347 21.16 -0.48 -29.26
N ILE A 348 20.16 -1.36 -29.42
CA ILE A 348 19.95 -2.09 -30.68
C ILE A 348 18.64 -1.70 -31.34
N TYR A 349 17.53 -1.68 -30.58
CA TYR A 349 16.18 -1.63 -31.17
C TYR A 349 15.52 -0.26 -31.19
N ALA A 350 15.92 0.69 -30.35
CA ALA A 350 15.22 1.95 -30.14
C ALA A 350 15.06 2.81 -31.41
N ASN A 351 15.92 2.62 -32.42
CA ASN A 351 15.99 3.43 -33.64
C ASN A 351 14.73 3.34 -34.53
N ASP A 352 13.97 2.24 -34.45
CA ASP A 352 12.79 2.00 -35.28
C ASP A 352 11.46 2.25 -34.53
N TRP A 353 11.52 2.91 -33.38
CA TRP A 353 10.35 3.18 -32.55
C TRP A 353 9.82 4.60 -32.79
N PHE A 354 8.49 4.72 -32.87
CA PHE A 354 7.80 5.98 -33.04
C PHE A 354 6.79 6.18 -31.91
N LEU A 355 6.70 7.41 -31.42
CA LEU A 355 5.75 7.79 -30.39
C LEU A 355 4.50 8.42 -31.00
N PHE A 356 3.36 8.00 -30.45
CA PHE A 356 2.03 8.53 -30.76
C PHE A 356 1.37 8.99 -29.46
N PRO A 357 1.42 10.29 -29.14
CA PRO A 357 0.84 10.80 -27.91
C PRO A 357 -0.70 10.76 -28.01
N LEU A 358 -1.34 10.04 -27.10
CA LEU A 358 -2.79 10.03 -26.95
C LEU A 358 -3.13 10.47 -25.53
N THR A 359 -3.77 11.63 -25.40
CA THR A 359 -4.26 12.11 -24.10
C THR A 359 -5.56 11.42 -23.75
N MET A 360 -5.61 10.85 -22.54
CA MET A 360 -6.77 10.16 -22.00
C MET A 360 -7.14 10.75 -20.64
N ASP A 361 -8.44 10.82 -20.35
CA ASP A 361 -8.92 11.24 -19.03
C ASP A 361 -8.63 10.17 -17.98
N ALA A 362 -8.41 10.59 -16.73
CA ALA A 362 -8.32 9.68 -15.61
C ALA A 362 -9.64 8.92 -15.39
N GLY A 363 -9.54 7.64 -15.02
CA GLY A 363 -10.68 6.72 -14.92
C GLY A 363 -11.19 6.18 -16.26
N SER A 364 -10.45 6.40 -17.36
CA SER A 364 -10.84 5.88 -18.67
C SER A 364 -10.28 4.49 -18.96
N ILE A 365 -11.00 3.77 -19.80
CA ILE A 365 -10.59 2.48 -20.37
C ILE A 365 -10.53 2.68 -21.88
N ALA A 366 -9.34 2.61 -22.45
CA ALA A 366 -9.10 2.77 -23.88
C ALA A 366 -8.89 1.42 -24.56
N ASN A 367 -9.64 1.14 -25.62
CA ASN A 367 -9.47 -0.03 -26.48
C ASN A 367 -9.01 0.42 -27.86
N VAL A 368 -7.71 0.25 -28.13
CA VAL A 368 -7.14 0.58 -29.44
C VAL A 368 -7.64 -0.41 -30.47
N ARG A 369 -8.49 0.05 -31.40
CA ARG A 369 -9.00 -0.77 -32.50
C ARG A 369 -7.97 -0.99 -33.60
N GLY A 370 -7.10 -0.01 -33.77
CA GLY A 370 -5.97 -0.06 -34.67
C GLY A 370 -5.54 1.34 -35.09
N MET A 371 -4.50 1.38 -35.91
CA MET A 371 -3.88 2.59 -36.39
C MET A 371 -3.61 2.48 -37.87
N MET A 372 -4.04 3.48 -38.64
CA MET A 372 -3.62 3.65 -40.02
C MET A 372 -2.30 4.42 -40.04
N VAL A 373 -1.28 3.91 -40.73
CA VAL A 373 0.00 4.57 -40.93
C VAL A 373 0.21 4.79 -42.42
N THR A 374 0.52 6.04 -42.81
CA THR A 374 0.97 6.40 -44.15
C THR A 374 2.48 6.54 -44.14
N ASN A 375 3.17 5.85 -45.04
CA ASN A 375 4.63 5.94 -45.16
C ASN A 375 5.09 6.98 -46.21
N VAL A 376 6.40 7.22 -46.31
CA VAL A 376 7.01 8.14 -47.31
C VAL A 376 6.68 7.79 -48.78
N PHE A 377 6.33 6.54 -49.07
CA PHE A 377 5.94 6.08 -50.42
C PHE A 377 4.44 6.26 -50.69
N GLY A 378 3.67 6.76 -49.72
CA GLY A 378 2.22 7.00 -49.83
C GLY A 378 1.37 5.75 -49.58
N GLU A 379 1.99 4.63 -49.21
CA GLU A 379 1.27 3.41 -48.84
C GLU A 379 0.57 3.59 -47.50
N ARG A 380 -0.61 2.97 -47.36
CA ARG A 380 -1.45 3.05 -46.18
C ARG A 380 -1.59 1.67 -45.56
N ILE A 381 -1.04 1.50 -44.36
CA ILE A 381 -0.97 0.24 -43.66
C ILE A 381 -1.85 0.33 -42.42
N TRP A 382 -2.79 -0.60 -42.29
CA TRP A 382 -3.56 -0.76 -41.06
C TRP A 382 -2.79 -1.66 -40.09
N ILE A 383 -2.54 -1.15 -38.89
CA ILE A 383 -1.84 -1.82 -37.81
C ILE A 383 -2.85 -2.17 -36.73
N ASP A 384 -3.03 -3.46 -36.47
CA ASP A 384 -3.84 -3.96 -35.37
C ASP A 384 -3.09 -3.85 -34.04
N ALA A 385 -3.85 -3.81 -32.94
CA ALA A 385 -3.25 -3.81 -31.60
C ALA A 385 -2.45 -5.09 -31.34
N ALA A 386 -1.25 -4.92 -30.78
CA ALA A 386 -0.41 -6.03 -30.32
C ALA A 386 -1.05 -6.80 -29.15
N GLY A 387 -0.53 -7.99 -28.85
CA GLY A 387 -0.99 -8.78 -27.71
C GLY A 387 -2.34 -9.49 -27.91
N SER A 388 -2.84 -9.58 -29.15
CA SER A 388 -4.04 -10.37 -29.46
C SER A 388 -3.76 -11.88 -29.35
N GLY A 389 -4.75 -12.66 -28.92
CA GLY A 389 -4.62 -14.11 -28.75
C GLY A 389 -5.29 -14.62 -27.47
N GLN A 390 -4.96 -15.86 -27.09
CA GLN A 390 -5.32 -16.40 -25.79
C GLN A 390 -4.47 -15.75 -24.70
N ASP A 391 -5.05 -15.58 -23.51
CA ASP A 391 -4.40 -14.89 -22.40
C ASP A 391 -3.15 -15.64 -21.90
N ASP A 392 -3.20 -16.97 -21.91
CA ASP A 392 -2.14 -17.90 -21.47
C ASP A 392 -1.05 -18.20 -22.51
N ASN A 393 -1.08 -17.56 -23.67
CA ASN A 393 -0.09 -17.83 -24.72
C ASN A 393 1.27 -17.22 -24.38
N TRP A 394 2.30 -18.05 -24.13
CA TRP A 394 3.65 -17.59 -23.81
C TRP A 394 4.33 -16.77 -24.92
N GLN A 395 3.87 -16.86 -26.18
CA GLN A 395 4.34 -16.02 -27.29
C GLN A 395 3.66 -14.64 -27.33
N ARG A 396 2.63 -14.43 -26.52
CA ARG A 396 1.94 -13.15 -26.40
C ARG A 396 2.76 -12.25 -25.47
N TRP A 397 3.12 -11.09 -25.99
CA TRP A 397 3.65 -9.99 -25.18
C TRP A 397 2.63 -8.85 -25.18
N ASN A 398 2.14 -8.47 -24.00
CA ASN A 398 1.34 -7.28 -23.80
C ASN A 398 1.71 -6.66 -22.45
N MET A 399 2.23 -5.43 -22.49
CA MET A 399 2.56 -4.65 -21.31
C MET A 399 1.46 -3.60 -21.14
N PHE A 400 1.03 -3.34 -19.90
CA PHE A 400 -0.06 -2.41 -19.56
C PHE A 400 -1.49 -2.89 -19.87
N GLY A 401 -1.65 -4.11 -20.37
CA GLY A 401 -2.96 -4.75 -20.53
C GLY A 401 -3.49 -5.29 -19.20
N LEU A 402 -4.82 -5.34 -19.05
CA LEU A 402 -5.44 -5.96 -17.90
C LEU A 402 -5.42 -7.48 -18.02
N ASN A 403 -5.06 -8.14 -16.92
CA ASN A 403 -5.15 -9.60 -16.80
C ASN A 403 -6.61 -10.02 -16.59
N LYS A 404 -6.93 -11.28 -16.92
CA LYS A 404 -8.25 -11.86 -16.67
C LYS A 404 -8.21 -12.73 -15.44
N LYS A 405 -9.21 -12.55 -14.56
CA LYS A 405 -9.34 -13.35 -13.36
C LYS A 405 -9.63 -14.81 -13.72
N GLY A 406 -8.91 -15.73 -13.07
CA GLY A 406 -9.08 -17.18 -13.22
C GLY A 406 -7.98 -17.84 -14.06
N ILE A 407 -8.15 -19.14 -14.33
CA ILE A 407 -7.20 -19.97 -15.09
C ILE A 407 -7.75 -20.39 -16.47
N ASP A 408 -8.90 -19.84 -16.85
CA ASP A 408 -9.57 -20.18 -18.09
C ASP A 408 -8.83 -19.60 -19.31
N LYS A 409 -8.71 -20.40 -20.36
CA LYS A 409 -8.12 -19.99 -21.64
C LYS A 409 -9.07 -19.07 -22.39
N GLN A 410 -9.07 -17.80 -22.00
CA GLN A 410 -9.90 -16.77 -22.61
C GLN A 410 -9.07 -15.88 -23.51
N LYS A 411 -9.75 -15.20 -24.43
CA LYS A 411 -9.11 -14.14 -25.22
C LYS A 411 -8.64 -13.02 -24.29
N ALA A 412 -7.38 -12.65 -24.46
CA ALA A 412 -6.72 -11.49 -23.88
C ALA A 412 -7.58 -10.22 -23.87
N ASP A 413 -7.54 -9.45 -22.78
CA ASP A 413 -8.03 -8.08 -22.78
C ASP A 413 -6.89 -7.12 -23.17
N ASN A 414 -7.10 -6.35 -24.24
CA ASN A 414 -6.12 -5.40 -24.76
C ASN A 414 -6.53 -3.95 -24.44
N SER A 415 -7.41 -3.75 -23.46
CA SER A 415 -7.80 -2.40 -23.05
C SER A 415 -6.75 -1.85 -22.09
N ILE A 416 -6.39 -0.59 -22.28
CA ILE A 416 -5.51 0.18 -21.42
C ILE A 416 -6.38 0.88 -20.37
N LEU A 417 -6.07 0.67 -19.10
CA LEU A 417 -6.76 1.29 -17.98
C LEU A 417 -5.93 2.45 -17.44
N ILE A 418 -6.50 3.65 -17.43
CA ILE A 418 -5.89 4.82 -16.80
C ILE A 418 -6.63 5.06 -15.50
N LEU A 419 -6.08 4.56 -14.38
CA LEU A 419 -6.72 4.75 -13.09
C LEU A 419 -6.63 6.20 -12.61
N PRO A 420 -7.65 6.70 -11.89
CA PRO A 420 -7.58 8.00 -11.25
C PRO A 420 -6.82 7.87 -9.92
N THR A 421 -5.50 7.90 -10.00
CA THR A 421 -4.58 7.70 -8.88
C THR A 421 -3.73 8.92 -8.60
N THR A 422 -3.17 8.98 -7.39
CA THR A 422 -2.34 10.07 -6.92
C THR A 422 -0.90 9.89 -7.38
N ASP A 423 -0.34 10.88 -8.08
CA ASP A 423 1.07 10.87 -8.50
C ASP A 423 2.02 11.15 -7.31
N LYS A 424 1.61 12.05 -6.42
CA LYS A 424 2.38 12.41 -5.21
C LYS A 424 1.50 12.36 -3.97
N MET A 425 1.98 11.64 -2.98
CA MET A 425 1.33 11.48 -1.70
C MET A 425 2.29 11.83 -0.57
N LEU A 426 1.82 12.64 0.38
CA LEU A 426 2.51 12.89 1.63
C LEU A 426 1.97 11.93 2.67
N GLU A 427 2.87 11.12 3.25
CA GLU A 427 2.54 10.20 4.33
C GLU A 427 3.04 10.77 5.66
N GLY A 428 2.15 10.84 6.64
CA GLY A 428 2.45 11.26 8.00
C GLY A 428 3.17 10.19 8.81
N LYS A 429 3.53 10.51 10.05
CA LYS A 429 4.04 9.50 10.99
C LYS A 429 2.94 8.46 11.28
N PRO A 430 3.27 7.17 11.44
CA PRO A 430 2.30 6.15 11.81
C PRO A 430 1.61 6.49 13.14
N LEU A 431 0.28 6.40 13.15
CA LEU A 431 -0.53 6.48 14.36
C LEU A 431 -0.44 5.18 15.17
N GLU A 432 -0.35 4.05 14.47
CA GLU A 432 -0.06 2.73 15.03
C GLU A 432 0.80 1.90 14.07
N GLU A 433 1.64 1.06 14.66
CA GLU A 433 2.52 0.11 13.95
C GLU A 433 2.44 -1.24 14.67
N ILE A 434 2.10 -2.29 13.93
CA ILE A 434 1.97 -3.66 14.44
C ILE A 434 2.89 -4.57 13.65
N LYS A 435 3.59 -5.47 14.34
CA LYS A 435 4.38 -6.53 13.71
C LYS A 435 3.78 -7.88 14.04
N LEU A 436 3.26 -8.56 13.02
CA LEU A 436 2.88 -9.96 13.14
C LEU A 436 4.12 -10.83 12.90
N ILE A 437 4.52 -11.59 13.91
CA ILE A 437 5.69 -12.46 13.87
C ILE A 437 5.31 -13.89 14.27
N ARG A 438 5.90 -14.88 13.61
CA ARG A 438 5.83 -16.27 14.04
C ARG A 438 6.84 -16.51 15.17
N ASP A 439 6.39 -17.19 16.22
CA ASP A 439 7.22 -17.70 17.31
C ASP A 439 7.20 -19.23 17.28
N GLU A 440 8.24 -19.80 16.68
CA GLU A 440 8.38 -21.25 16.47
C GLU A 440 8.45 -22.03 17.79
N VAL A 441 8.94 -21.43 18.88
CA VAL A 441 9.04 -22.10 20.18
C VAL A 441 7.68 -22.17 20.86
N ALA A 442 6.90 -21.09 20.78
CA ALA A 442 5.54 -21.04 21.32
C ALA A 442 4.48 -21.65 20.38
N ASN A 443 4.86 -21.97 19.13
CA ASN A 443 3.99 -22.46 18.06
C ASN A 443 2.74 -21.59 17.86
N MET A 444 2.93 -20.27 17.84
CA MET A 444 1.86 -19.28 17.66
C MET A 444 2.38 -18.01 16.98
N VAL A 445 1.46 -17.11 16.63
CA VAL A 445 1.78 -15.78 16.09
C VAL A 445 1.60 -14.73 17.18
N TRP A 446 2.48 -13.73 17.19
CA TRP A 446 2.33 -12.54 18.02
C TRP A 446 2.10 -11.32 17.14
N ALA A 447 1.04 -10.58 17.43
CA ALA A 447 0.90 -9.20 16.99
C ALA A 447 1.55 -8.29 18.04
N VAL A 448 2.77 -7.86 17.75
CA VAL A 448 3.54 -6.94 18.60
C VAL A 448 3.17 -5.52 18.24
N GLU A 449 2.46 -4.84 19.13
CA GLU A 449 2.12 -3.42 19.01
C GLU A 449 3.40 -2.61 19.23
N LYS A 450 4.04 -2.19 18.14
CA LYS A 450 5.31 -1.45 18.18
C LYS A 450 5.08 0.04 18.45
N LEU A 451 4.04 0.62 17.88
CA LEU A 451 3.54 1.95 18.20
C LEU A 451 2.06 1.88 18.54
N VAL A 452 1.67 2.48 19.66
CA VAL A 452 0.28 2.55 20.12
C VAL A 452 -0.18 4.02 20.18
N PRO A 453 -1.44 4.32 19.80
CA PRO A 453 -1.99 5.65 19.94
C PRO A 453 -2.27 5.94 21.42
N LEU A 454 -1.84 7.12 21.89
CA LEU A 454 -2.11 7.58 23.24
C LEU A 454 -3.29 8.57 23.27
N PRO A 455 -3.94 8.74 24.45
CA PRO A 455 -5.11 9.60 24.58
C PRO A 455 -4.93 11.04 24.08
N HIS A 456 -3.71 11.59 24.20
CA HIS A 456 -3.44 12.96 23.80
C HIS A 456 -3.29 13.19 22.28
N GLY A 457 -3.31 12.13 21.47
CA GLY A 457 -3.25 12.21 20.00
C GLY A 457 -1.92 11.83 19.36
N MET A 458 -0.85 11.63 20.14
CA MET A 458 0.43 11.13 19.64
C MET A 458 0.58 9.64 19.91
N SER A 459 1.53 9.02 19.20
CA SER A 459 1.87 7.62 19.38
C SER A 459 3.13 7.43 20.21
N ARG A 460 3.22 6.31 20.92
CA ARG A 460 4.36 5.95 21.77
C ARG A 460 4.81 4.50 21.50
N PRO A 461 6.09 4.16 21.69
CA PRO A 461 6.53 2.77 21.65
C PRO A 461 5.69 1.89 22.58
N GLY A 462 5.15 0.79 22.04
CA GLY A 462 4.19 -0.04 22.76
C GLY A 462 4.76 -0.74 23.99
N ASP A 463 6.05 -1.08 23.98
CA ASP A 463 6.77 -1.66 25.11
C ASP A 463 6.89 -0.69 26.29
N GLU A 464 7.24 0.57 26.02
CA GLU A 464 7.22 1.64 27.02
C GLU A 464 5.80 1.86 27.55
N ALA A 465 4.83 1.99 26.64
CA ALA A 465 3.45 2.28 26.99
C ALA A 465 2.80 1.13 27.81
N ALA A 466 3.12 -0.12 27.50
CA ALA A 466 2.70 -1.29 28.28
C ALA A 466 3.31 -1.29 29.69
N THR A 467 4.59 -0.98 29.80
CA THR A 467 5.29 -0.93 31.09
C THR A 467 4.74 0.19 32.00
N GLU A 468 4.55 1.39 31.44
CA GLU A 468 3.96 2.54 32.13
C GLU A 468 2.55 2.21 32.65
N LEU A 469 1.71 1.60 31.80
CA LEU A 469 0.34 1.23 32.16
C LEU A 469 0.29 0.16 33.26
N LYS A 470 1.09 -0.90 33.12
CA LYS A 470 1.20 -1.94 34.16
C LYS A 470 1.65 -1.36 35.49
N ASN A 471 2.64 -0.46 35.49
CA ASN A 471 3.10 0.21 36.70
C ASN A 471 2.02 1.09 37.33
N GLN A 472 1.17 1.74 36.51
CA GLN A 472 0.06 2.53 37.03
C GLN A 472 -0.99 1.65 37.72
N TYR A 473 -1.37 0.53 37.11
CA TYR A 473 -2.26 -0.43 37.76
C TYR A 473 -1.65 -1.02 39.04
N GLN A 474 -0.34 -1.30 39.07
CA GLN A 474 0.33 -1.72 40.29
C GLN A 474 0.20 -0.67 41.40
N LYS A 475 0.39 0.62 41.09
CA LYS A 475 0.23 1.70 42.10
C LYS A 475 -1.20 1.80 42.63
N ILE A 476 -2.20 1.66 41.75
CA ILE A 476 -3.61 1.70 42.15
C ILE A 476 -3.90 0.50 43.07
N PHE A 477 -3.41 -0.69 42.71
CA PHE A 477 -3.56 -1.90 43.52
C PHE A 477 -2.86 -1.78 44.89
N ASP A 478 -1.59 -1.35 44.92
CA ASP A 478 -0.82 -1.17 46.15
C ASP A 478 -1.53 -0.20 47.11
N LYS A 479 -2.11 0.88 46.58
CA LYS A 479 -2.86 1.85 47.38
C LYS A 479 -4.16 1.25 47.94
N ALA A 480 -4.91 0.50 47.13
CA ALA A 480 -6.13 -0.16 47.59
C ALA A 480 -5.83 -1.19 48.70
N LEU A 481 -4.69 -1.87 48.61
CA LEU A 481 -4.21 -2.80 49.62
C LEU A 481 -3.87 -2.08 50.95
N ASP A 482 -3.18 -0.94 50.88
CA ASP A 482 -2.87 -0.09 52.04
C ASP A 482 -4.15 0.44 52.72
N ASP A 483 -5.21 0.70 51.95
CA ASP A 483 -6.48 1.26 52.44
C ASP A 483 -7.45 0.20 53.03
N GLU A 484 -7.42 -1.07 52.58
CA GLU A 484 -8.42 -2.09 53.00
C GLU A 484 -7.92 -3.17 53.98
N ILE A 485 -6.66 -3.63 53.96
CA ILE A 485 -6.24 -4.76 54.84
C ILE A 485 -4.74 -4.67 55.14
N ALA A 486 -4.38 -4.64 56.43
CA ALA A 486 -3.04 -5.04 56.87
C ALA A 486 -2.81 -6.48 56.37
N LEU A 487 -1.99 -6.64 55.33
CA LEU A 487 -1.49 -7.94 54.87
C LEU A 487 -1.18 -8.78 56.13
N PRO A 488 -1.68 -10.03 56.25
CA PRO A 488 -1.15 -10.92 57.26
C PRO A 488 0.37 -10.91 57.12
N ASP A 489 1.09 -10.57 58.20
CA ASP A 489 2.57 -10.63 58.26
C ASP A 489 3.11 -12.05 57.95
N ASP A 490 2.19 -13.01 57.83
CA ASP A 490 2.39 -14.39 57.41
C ASP A 490 2.52 -14.52 55.88
N ALA A 491 3.38 -13.72 55.24
CA ALA A 491 3.95 -14.18 53.98
C ALA A 491 4.69 -15.49 54.30
N PRO A 492 4.26 -16.66 53.79
CA PRO A 492 4.84 -17.92 54.22
C PRO A 492 6.34 -17.87 53.98
N GLU A 493 7.12 -18.02 55.04
CA GLU A 493 8.57 -18.06 54.95
C GLU A 493 8.93 -19.34 54.17
N TYR A 494 9.10 -19.20 52.86
CA TYR A 494 9.31 -20.34 51.98
C TYR A 494 10.63 -21.01 52.35
N LYS A 495 10.55 -22.20 52.97
CA LYS A 495 11.73 -23.01 53.34
C LYS A 495 12.57 -23.40 52.12
N ALA A 496 11.95 -23.50 50.94
CA ALA A 496 12.64 -23.81 49.69
C ALA A 496 13.23 -22.53 49.06
N LYS A 497 14.46 -22.61 48.55
CA LYS A 497 15.11 -21.51 47.81
C LYS A 497 14.59 -21.35 46.37
N ILE A 498 13.73 -22.26 45.93
CA ILE A 498 13.15 -22.34 44.59
C ILE A 498 11.61 -22.36 44.69
N ARG A 499 10.95 -21.78 43.69
CA ARG A 499 9.52 -21.84 43.46
C ARG A 499 9.25 -22.38 42.06
N TYR A 500 8.13 -23.08 41.94
CA TYR A 500 7.58 -23.44 40.64
C TYR A 500 6.83 -22.24 40.05
N GLU A 501 7.15 -21.90 38.81
CA GLU A 501 6.45 -20.88 38.03
C GLU A 501 5.76 -21.57 36.86
N VAL A 502 4.43 -21.68 36.96
CA VAL A 502 3.59 -22.35 35.96
C VAL A 502 3.76 -21.72 34.58
N MET A 503 3.85 -20.38 34.53
CA MET A 503 3.98 -19.62 33.30
C MET A 503 4.65 -18.28 33.61
N ASN A 504 5.58 -17.84 32.77
CA ASN A 504 6.10 -16.48 32.82
C ASN A 504 5.17 -15.49 32.09
N SER A 505 5.48 -14.19 32.14
CA SER A 505 4.70 -13.16 31.43
C SER A 505 5.51 -12.60 30.27
N VAL A 506 4.80 -12.22 29.20
CA VAL A 506 5.32 -11.44 28.07
C VAL A 506 4.89 -9.96 28.28
N PRO A 507 5.61 -8.96 27.72
CA PRO A 507 5.14 -7.57 27.74
C PRO A 507 3.71 -7.40 27.19
N GLU A 508 2.92 -6.52 27.79
CA GLU A 508 1.47 -6.40 27.47
C GLU A 508 1.17 -5.89 26.05
N ASN A 509 2.17 -5.38 25.32
CA ASN A 509 2.03 -4.99 23.93
C ASN A 509 2.16 -6.17 22.93
N TRP A 510 2.35 -7.39 23.43
CA TRP A 510 2.37 -8.61 22.62
C TRP A 510 1.00 -9.29 22.71
N VAL A 511 0.25 -9.23 21.62
CA VAL A 511 -1.09 -9.81 21.51
C VAL A 511 -0.96 -11.19 20.86
N PRO A 512 -1.34 -12.29 21.54
CA PRO A 512 -1.21 -13.63 20.98
C PRO A 512 -2.30 -13.92 19.95
N PHE A 513 -1.91 -14.64 18.90
CA PHE A 513 -2.78 -15.22 17.88
C PHE A 513 -2.54 -16.72 17.81
N LEU A 514 -3.51 -17.49 18.27
CA LEU A 514 -3.43 -18.95 18.39
C LEU A 514 -3.89 -19.62 17.08
N PRO A 515 -3.16 -20.63 16.59
CA PRO A 515 -3.63 -21.43 15.47
C PRO A 515 -4.80 -22.31 15.93
N ILE A 516 -5.97 -22.14 15.32
CA ILE A 516 -7.14 -22.97 15.53
C ILE A 516 -7.59 -23.60 14.21
N HIS A 517 -8.24 -24.76 14.29
CA HIS A 517 -8.83 -25.36 13.09
C HIS A 517 -10.04 -24.56 12.62
N LYS A 518 -10.17 -24.39 11.31
CA LYS A 518 -11.38 -23.84 10.71
C LYS A 518 -12.53 -24.83 10.87
N ASP A 519 -13.73 -24.34 11.16
CA ASP A 519 -14.91 -25.19 11.33
C ASP A 519 -15.11 -26.12 10.13
N GLY A 520 -15.24 -27.42 10.41
CA GLY A 520 -15.39 -28.46 9.39
C GLY A 520 -14.11 -28.90 8.69
N SER A 521 -12.92 -28.38 9.07
CA SER A 521 -11.63 -28.78 8.51
C SER A 521 -10.62 -29.16 9.60
N ASN A 522 -10.00 -30.33 9.47
CA ASN A 522 -8.89 -30.76 10.34
C ASN A 522 -7.51 -30.39 9.77
N ARG A 523 -7.45 -29.73 8.61
CA ARG A 523 -6.19 -29.39 7.92
C ARG A 523 -5.98 -27.89 7.78
N GLU A 524 -7.04 -27.14 7.53
CA GLU A 524 -6.96 -25.69 7.44
C GLU A 524 -6.99 -25.10 8.86
N ILE A 525 -6.08 -24.16 9.11
CA ILE A 525 -6.04 -23.41 10.35
C ILE A 525 -6.25 -21.92 10.08
N GLN A 526 -6.67 -21.21 11.13
CA GLN A 526 -6.80 -19.76 11.18
C GLN A 526 -6.19 -19.25 12.47
N LEU A 527 -5.69 -18.02 12.46
CA LEU A 527 -5.06 -17.39 13.61
C LEU A 527 -6.12 -16.62 14.41
N GLN A 528 -6.48 -17.10 15.60
CA GLN A 528 -7.46 -16.46 16.48
C GLN A 528 -6.77 -15.58 17.53
N ARG A 529 -7.17 -14.31 17.62
CA ARG A 529 -6.71 -13.41 18.70
C ARG A 529 -7.08 -13.96 20.08
N ALA A 530 -6.09 -14.03 20.97
CA ALA A 530 -6.24 -14.39 22.38
C ALA A 530 -5.75 -13.26 23.30
N SER A 531 -5.71 -13.51 24.61
CA SER A 531 -5.26 -12.53 25.61
C SER A 531 -4.35 -13.18 26.65
N MET A 532 -3.28 -12.47 27.00
CA MET A 532 -2.45 -12.81 28.15
C MET A 532 -3.07 -12.25 29.45
N PRO A 533 -2.90 -12.92 30.60
CA PRO A 533 -3.28 -12.35 31.89
C PRO A 533 -2.31 -11.24 32.30
N ARG A 534 -2.84 -10.12 32.81
CA ARG A 534 -2.05 -9.12 33.51
C ARG A 534 -1.74 -9.62 34.91
N ILE A 535 -0.46 -9.86 35.18
CA ILE A 535 0.03 -10.30 36.48
C ILE A 535 0.64 -9.10 37.23
N LEU A 536 -0.06 -8.63 38.26
CA LEU A 536 0.46 -7.66 39.22
C LEU A 536 1.18 -8.36 40.39
N LYS A 537 2.09 -7.64 41.03
CA LYS A 537 2.79 -8.11 42.23
C LYS A 537 1.81 -8.16 43.39
N ASP A 538 1.88 -9.23 44.18
CA ASP A 538 1.09 -9.47 45.41
C ASP A 538 -0.43 -9.58 45.17
N GLN A 539 -0.87 -9.67 43.92
CA GLN A 539 -2.25 -9.95 43.55
C GLN A 539 -2.60 -11.43 43.81
N PRO A 540 -3.77 -11.74 44.41
CA PRO A 540 -4.20 -13.11 44.64
C PRO A 540 -4.27 -13.94 43.35
N PRO A 541 -3.89 -15.23 43.37
CA PRO A 541 -4.07 -16.12 42.23
C PRO A 541 -5.54 -16.24 41.85
N GLY A 542 -5.87 -16.03 40.56
CA GLY A 542 -7.21 -16.23 40.00
C GLY A 542 -7.96 -14.95 39.63
N GLU A 543 -7.51 -13.79 40.10
CA GLU A 543 -8.15 -12.50 39.82
C GLU A 543 -7.43 -11.68 38.73
N PHE A 544 -7.11 -12.31 37.60
CA PHE A 544 -6.33 -11.64 36.55
C PHE A 544 -7.22 -10.93 35.54
N ALA A 545 -6.88 -9.67 35.23
CA ALA A 545 -7.44 -8.97 34.10
C ALA A 545 -6.83 -9.49 32.79
N LYS A 546 -7.65 -9.66 31.75
CA LYS A 546 -7.17 -10.01 30.40
C LYS A 546 -6.62 -8.75 29.73
N VAL A 547 -5.39 -8.82 29.21
CA VAL A 547 -4.80 -7.73 28.43
C VAL A 547 -5.55 -7.62 27.10
N LYS A 548 -6.07 -6.43 26.81
CA LYS A 548 -6.72 -6.08 25.55
C LYS A 548 -5.71 -5.32 24.66
N PRO A 549 -5.70 -5.51 23.33
CA PRO A 549 -4.87 -4.74 22.39
C PRO A 549 -5.15 -3.24 22.49
N ARG A 550 -4.17 -2.39 22.21
CA ARG A 550 -4.32 -0.92 22.25
C ARG A 550 -4.36 -0.26 20.88
N THR A 551 -3.97 -0.97 19.84
CA THR A 551 -4.08 -0.55 18.44
C THR A 551 -5.45 -0.89 17.87
N ASN A 552 -6.03 0.00 17.08
CA ASN A 552 -7.37 -0.20 16.52
C ASN A 552 -7.42 -1.38 15.55
N LEU A 553 -6.34 -1.58 14.77
CA LEU A 553 -6.20 -2.71 13.86
C LEU A 553 -6.30 -4.07 14.58
N MET A 554 -5.79 -4.18 15.80
CA MET A 554 -5.83 -5.44 16.56
C MET A 554 -7.09 -5.60 17.41
N ARG A 555 -8.01 -4.63 17.38
CA ARG A 555 -9.26 -4.61 18.16
C ARG A 555 -10.50 -5.01 17.39
N GLU A 556 -10.35 -5.50 16.16
CA GLU A 556 -11.45 -6.02 15.34
C GLU A 556 -12.38 -6.95 16.16
N GLY A 557 -13.69 -6.76 16.01
CA GLY A 557 -14.74 -7.47 16.76
C GLY A 557 -14.81 -7.22 18.27
N LEU A 558 -13.78 -6.64 18.92
CA LEU A 558 -13.68 -6.56 20.38
C LEU A 558 -14.61 -5.50 21.00
N ASP A 559 -14.81 -4.41 20.28
CA ASP A 559 -15.54 -3.21 20.74
C ASP A 559 -17.02 -3.22 20.35
N LYS A 560 -17.51 -4.31 19.77
CA LYS A 560 -18.93 -4.52 19.49
C LYS A 560 -19.70 -4.78 20.80
N PRO A 561 -21.02 -4.47 20.86
CA PRO A 561 -21.85 -4.78 22.03
C PRO A 561 -21.79 -6.25 22.45
N GLU A 562 -21.73 -7.15 21.47
CA GLU A 562 -21.37 -8.56 21.64
C GLU A 562 -19.97 -8.78 21.03
N PRO A 563 -18.92 -8.98 21.85
CA PRO A 563 -17.57 -9.13 21.35
C PRO A 563 -17.41 -10.36 20.45
N GLU A 564 -16.86 -10.16 19.27
CA GLU A 564 -16.57 -11.20 18.29
C GLU A 564 -15.09 -11.60 18.31
N ALA A 565 -14.82 -12.86 17.96
CA ALA A 565 -13.47 -13.35 17.77
C ALA A 565 -12.84 -12.74 16.51
N TYR A 566 -11.57 -12.37 16.60
CA TYR A 566 -10.82 -11.87 15.45
C TYR A 566 -9.94 -12.99 14.88
N PHE A 567 -10.15 -13.28 13.60
CA PHE A 567 -9.40 -14.29 12.85
C PHE A 567 -8.57 -13.63 11.74
N ILE A 568 -7.34 -14.10 11.60
CA ILE A 568 -6.44 -13.78 10.48
C ILE A 568 -6.12 -15.09 9.75
N HIS A 569 -6.09 -15.02 8.42
CA HIS A 569 -5.68 -16.12 7.58
C HIS A 569 -4.21 -16.52 7.83
N GLU A 570 -3.89 -17.81 7.85
CA GLU A 570 -2.54 -18.28 8.23
C GLU A 570 -1.48 -17.83 7.22
N GLU A 571 -1.86 -17.82 5.94
CA GLU A 571 -1.08 -17.39 4.80
C GLU A 571 -0.68 -15.91 4.85
N GLU A 572 -1.45 -15.07 5.57
CA GLU A 572 -1.18 -13.64 5.70
C GLU A 572 0.01 -13.34 6.59
N VAL A 573 0.47 -14.31 7.37
CA VAL A 573 1.67 -14.17 8.21
C VAL A 573 2.73 -15.15 7.71
N PRO A 574 3.50 -14.82 6.65
CA PRO A 574 4.62 -15.64 6.20
C PRO A 574 5.74 -15.68 7.25
N ARG A 575 6.77 -16.51 7.03
CA ARG A 575 7.96 -16.58 7.91
C ARG A 575 8.70 -15.25 8.06
N ALA A 576 8.66 -14.41 7.04
CA ALA A 576 9.22 -13.07 7.12
C ALA A 576 8.44 -12.15 8.10
N GLY A 577 7.27 -12.57 8.56
CA GLY A 577 6.32 -11.75 9.29
C GLY A 577 5.71 -10.65 8.43
N VAL A 578 4.85 -9.85 9.05
CA VAL A 578 4.20 -8.70 8.42
C VAL A 578 4.29 -7.49 9.33
N MET A 579 4.48 -6.32 8.73
CA MET A 579 4.36 -5.04 9.39
C MET A 579 3.14 -4.31 8.84
N LEU A 580 2.25 -3.89 9.75
CA LEU A 580 1.10 -3.04 9.44
C LEU A 580 1.35 -1.66 10.02
N THR A 581 1.09 -0.63 9.22
CA THR A 581 1.16 0.77 9.66
C THR A 581 -0.11 1.49 9.26
N GLN A 582 -0.70 2.23 10.20
CA GLN A 582 -1.82 3.13 9.90
C GLN A 582 -1.34 4.58 10.00
N SER A 583 -1.50 5.35 8.93
CA SER A 583 -0.94 6.71 8.81
C SER A 583 -1.90 7.65 8.11
N PHE A 584 -1.84 8.94 8.46
CA PHE A 584 -2.53 9.98 7.69
C PHE A 584 -1.80 10.18 6.36
N GLN A 585 -2.57 10.19 5.28
CA GLN A 585 -2.09 10.44 3.94
C GLN A 585 -2.75 11.70 3.39
N ARG A 586 -2.00 12.47 2.60
CA ARG A 586 -2.49 13.72 2.01
C ARG A 586 -2.00 13.87 0.59
N SER A 587 -2.91 14.21 -0.32
CA SER A 587 -2.58 14.53 -1.71
C SER A 587 -3.40 15.71 -2.23
N ARG A 588 -2.90 16.35 -3.29
CA ARG A 588 -3.64 17.35 -4.05
C ARG A 588 -4.18 16.69 -5.31
N TRP A 589 -5.49 16.70 -5.46
CA TRP A 589 -6.16 16.09 -6.58
C TRP A 589 -6.13 16.96 -7.84
N TYR A 590 -6.34 16.38 -9.03
CA TYR A 590 -6.28 17.13 -10.29
C TYR A 590 -7.35 18.23 -10.38
N ASN A 591 -8.45 18.13 -9.60
CA ASN A 591 -9.45 19.19 -9.47
C ASN A 591 -9.01 20.34 -8.54
N GLY A 592 -7.77 20.29 -8.03
CA GLY A 592 -7.18 21.28 -7.13
C GLY A 592 -7.51 21.09 -5.64
N LYS A 593 -8.46 20.21 -5.29
CA LYS A 593 -8.84 19.91 -3.89
C LYS A 593 -7.69 19.18 -3.18
N THR A 594 -7.52 19.48 -1.89
CA THR A 594 -6.66 18.67 -1.03
C THR A 594 -7.53 17.59 -0.39
N VAL A 595 -7.06 16.35 -0.42
CA VAL A 595 -7.70 15.21 0.24
C VAL A 595 -6.74 14.70 1.31
N THR A 596 -7.24 14.52 2.54
CA THR A 596 -6.51 13.89 3.65
C THR A 596 -7.34 12.71 4.15
N TRP A 597 -6.75 11.54 4.26
CA TRP A 597 -7.43 10.33 4.74
C TRP A 597 -6.51 9.53 5.66
N LEU A 598 -7.09 8.59 6.39
CA LEU A 598 -6.34 7.61 7.18
C LEU A 598 -6.33 6.30 6.39
N GLY A 599 -5.14 5.74 6.14
CA GLY A 599 -4.97 4.48 5.39
C GLY A 599 -4.05 3.51 6.14
N VAL A 600 -4.08 2.25 5.72
CA VAL A 600 -3.28 1.15 6.29
C VAL A 600 -2.37 0.61 5.21
N ARG A 601 -1.12 0.30 5.58
CA ARG A 601 -0.14 -0.29 4.69
C ARG A 601 0.36 -1.61 5.24
N LYS A 602 0.41 -2.63 4.39
CA LYS A 602 1.02 -3.95 4.68
C LYS A 602 2.41 -3.98 4.03
N GLN A 603 3.43 -4.34 4.81
CA GLN A 603 4.81 -4.50 4.35
C GLN A 603 5.37 -5.81 4.87
N THR A 604 6.33 -6.38 4.14
CA THR A 604 7.07 -7.55 4.62
C THR A 604 7.80 -7.23 5.93
N GLY A 605 7.71 -8.14 6.89
CA GLY A 605 8.41 -8.02 8.17
C GLY A 605 9.92 -8.23 8.06
N ARG A 606 10.56 -8.49 9.21
CA ARG A 606 12.02 -8.71 9.30
C ARG A 606 12.40 -10.14 9.70
N GLY A 607 11.46 -11.07 9.68
CA GLY A 607 11.62 -12.46 10.10
C GLY A 607 10.87 -12.80 11.39
N GLU A 608 11.19 -13.98 11.90
CA GLU A 608 10.65 -14.57 13.13
C GLU A 608 11.14 -13.84 14.39
N GLY A 609 10.44 -14.07 15.51
CA GLY A 609 10.85 -13.55 16.81
C GLY A 609 10.51 -14.50 17.96
N SER A 610 11.11 -14.26 19.12
CA SER A 610 10.87 -15.07 20.32
C SER A 610 10.30 -14.21 21.43
N SER A 611 9.12 -14.59 21.91
CA SER A 611 8.46 -14.00 23.08
C SER A 611 9.16 -14.33 24.41
N LYS A 612 10.00 -15.38 24.41
CA LYS A 612 10.51 -16.04 25.62
C LYS A 612 9.41 -16.56 26.55
N LEU A 613 8.18 -16.73 26.05
CA LEU A 613 7.11 -17.38 26.78
C LEU A 613 7.56 -18.80 27.14
N ALA A 614 7.44 -19.14 28.42
CA ALA A 614 7.83 -20.43 28.94
C ALA A 614 6.88 -20.88 30.04
N PHE A 615 6.68 -22.19 30.09
CA PHE A 615 5.82 -22.87 31.05
C PHE A 615 6.65 -23.77 31.94
N ASP A 616 6.10 -24.11 33.11
CA ASP A 616 6.61 -25.15 34.01
C ASP A 616 8.09 -24.95 34.41
N GLN A 617 8.44 -23.72 34.81
CA GLN A 617 9.80 -23.35 35.18
C GLN A 617 10.06 -23.50 36.68
N ILE A 618 11.29 -23.87 37.04
CA ILE A 618 11.78 -23.80 38.42
C ILE A 618 12.66 -22.55 38.53
N VAL A 619 12.22 -21.57 39.32
CA VAL A 619 12.90 -20.28 39.48
C VAL A 619 13.20 -20.01 40.96
N PRO A 620 14.19 -19.16 41.30
CA PRO A 620 14.45 -18.80 42.69
C PRO A 620 13.24 -18.12 43.36
N VAL A 621 13.05 -18.34 44.66
CA VAL A 621 12.07 -17.57 45.45
C VAL A 621 12.48 -16.09 45.45
N ARG A 622 11.50 -15.20 45.25
CA ARG A 622 11.74 -13.74 45.34
C ARG A 622 12.08 -13.40 46.79
N GLN A 623 13.33 -13.02 47.07
CA GLN A 623 13.69 -12.48 48.38
C GLN A 623 12.97 -11.16 48.56
N ALA A 624 12.15 -11.04 49.61
CA ALA A 624 11.59 -9.76 50.01
C ALA A 624 12.75 -8.81 50.28
N LYS A 625 12.84 -7.69 49.52
CA LYS A 625 13.74 -6.60 49.90
C LYS A 625 13.22 -6.08 51.25
N ARG A 626 13.86 -6.48 52.35
CA ARG A 626 13.69 -5.81 53.65
C ARG A 626 13.88 -4.32 53.39
N ARG A 627 12.84 -3.50 53.64
CA ARG A 627 13.03 -2.06 53.82
C ARG A 627 14.07 -1.93 54.93
N LEU A 628 15.28 -1.49 54.57
CA LEU A 628 16.22 -0.98 55.55
C LEU A 628 15.57 0.29 56.09
N THR A 629 15.04 0.19 57.31
CA THR A 629 14.55 1.30 58.12
C THR A 629 15.61 2.36 58.31
#